data_AF-A0A2G9UT94-F1
#
_entry.id   AF-A0A2G9UT94-F1
#
_cell.length_a   1.000
_cell.length_b   1.000
_cell.length_c   1.000
_cell.angle_alpha   90.00
_cell.angle_beta   90.00
_cell.angle_gamma   90.00
#
_symmetry.space_group_name_H-M   'P 1'
#
loop_
_entity.id
_entity.type
_entity.pdbx_description
1 polymer ?
#
loop_
_entity_poly.entity_id
_entity_poly.type
_entity_poly.pdbx_seq_one_letter_code
_entity_poly.pdbx_strand_id
1 'polypeptide(L)'
;MKRGKFDEGEATLRLKLTLEEGKVDPVAYRIKYVPHHRTGTQWCIYPTYDYTHCLCDSIENITHSLCTKEFQSRRSSYYALCNMLDIYCPVQWEYGRLNMNYTVVSKRKILKLIDSGIVKDWDDPRLFTLAALRRRGIPAEAINAFVAKLGLTMTQMVIDPHVLDATVRDHLNVNAPR
;
A
#
# COMPACT_ATOMS: atom_id res chain seq x y z
N MET A 1 6.94 -3.53 28.24
CA MET A 1 7.04 -2.85 26.93
C MET A 1 6.59 -1.38 27.01
N LYS A 2 5.29 -1.05 27.04
CA LYS A 2 4.77 0.36 27.00
C LYS A 2 5.40 1.35 28.00
N ARG A 3 5.79 0.91 29.20
CA ARG A 3 6.42 1.75 30.23
C ARG A 3 7.93 1.96 30.03
N GLY A 4 8.49 1.60 28.89
CA GLY A 4 9.92 1.81 28.58
C GLY A 4 10.90 0.98 29.41
N LYS A 5 10.48 -0.19 29.90
CA LYS A 5 11.31 -1.06 30.79
C LYS A 5 12.24 -2.04 30.05
N PHE A 6 12.20 -2.06 28.73
CA PHE A 6 12.89 -3.04 27.88
C PHE A 6 13.43 -2.35 26.63
N ASP A 7 14.58 -2.79 26.14
CA ASP A 7 15.20 -2.24 24.93
C ASP A 7 14.50 -2.72 23.64
N GLU A 8 14.85 -2.09 22.51
CA GLU A 8 14.30 -2.49 21.21
C GLU A 8 14.68 -3.95 20.89
N GLY A 9 13.67 -4.78 20.63
CA GLY A 9 13.86 -6.19 20.31
C GLY A 9 13.87 -7.14 21.50
N GLU A 10 13.98 -6.67 22.74
CA GLU A 10 14.00 -7.52 23.94
C GLU A 10 12.65 -8.21 24.21
N ALA A 11 11.54 -7.55 23.85
CA ALA A 11 10.20 -8.10 24.04
C ALA A 11 9.27 -7.74 22.88
N THR A 12 8.34 -8.66 22.59
CA THR A 12 7.28 -8.48 21.59
C THR A 12 5.96 -9.02 22.11
N LEU A 13 4.84 -8.41 21.69
CA LEU A 13 3.52 -9.01 21.87
C LEU A 13 3.24 -9.89 20.65
N ARG A 14 2.80 -11.12 20.85
CA ARG A 14 2.41 -12.05 19.80
C ARG A 14 0.98 -12.49 20.01
N LEU A 15 0.24 -12.70 18.93
CA LEU A 15 -1.03 -13.41 18.98
C LEU A 15 -0.74 -14.88 19.31
N LYS A 16 -1.66 -15.57 19.98
CA LYS A 16 -1.50 -16.98 20.32
C LYS A 16 -2.40 -17.83 19.42
N LEU A 17 -1.92 -18.11 18.21
CA LEU A 17 -2.66 -18.84 17.18
C LEU A 17 -1.76 -19.32 16.05
N THR A 18 -2.20 -20.38 15.36
CA THR A 18 -1.57 -20.88 14.14
C THR A 18 -2.44 -20.48 12.94
N LEU A 19 -1.86 -19.73 12.02
CA LEU A 19 -2.54 -19.32 10.78
C LEU A 19 -2.59 -20.48 9.77
N GLU A 20 -3.52 -20.41 8.82
CA GLU A 20 -3.69 -21.42 7.76
C GLU A 20 -2.40 -21.66 6.96
N GLU A 21 -1.58 -20.62 6.82
CA GLU A 21 -0.30 -20.68 6.11
C GLU A 21 0.84 -21.33 6.92
N GLY A 22 0.53 -21.84 8.12
CA GLY A 22 1.51 -22.40 9.06
C GLY A 22 2.29 -21.36 9.86
N LYS A 23 2.01 -20.06 9.69
CA LYS A 23 2.64 -19.01 10.49
C LYS A 23 2.11 -19.06 11.93
N VAL A 24 3.00 -19.39 12.85
CA VAL A 24 2.70 -19.51 14.29
C VAL A 24 2.95 -18.19 15.02
N ASP A 25 1.98 -17.78 15.82
CA ASP A 25 2.02 -16.66 16.74
C ASP A 25 2.55 -15.37 16.09
N PRO A 26 1.79 -14.75 15.15
CA PRO A 26 2.22 -13.52 14.50
C PRO A 26 2.43 -12.38 15.50
N VAL A 27 3.43 -11.54 15.25
CA VAL A 27 3.78 -10.41 16.12
C VAL A 27 2.73 -9.30 16.00
N ALA A 28 2.18 -8.87 17.13
CA ALA A 28 1.21 -7.78 17.23
C ALA A 28 1.87 -6.42 17.55
N TYR A 29 2.83 -6.38 18.50
CA TYR A 29 3.54 -5.14 18.86
C TYR A 29 5.04 -5.36 18.97
N ARG A 30 5.80 -4.31 18.62
CA ARG A 30 7.25 -4.22 18.81
C ARG A 30 7.61 -2.96 19.57
N ILE A 31 8.74 -3.00 20.28
CA ILE A 31 9.31 -1.82 20.95
C ILE A 31 10.11 -1.02 19.93
N LYS A 32 9.88 0.30 19.88
CA LYS A 32 10.74 1.29 19.21
C LYS A 32 10.70 2.60 19.99
N TYR A 33 11.85 3.23 20.22
CA TYR A 33 11.96 4.52 20.91
C TYR A 33 12.02 5.72 19.96
N VAL A 34 11.94 5.48 18.65
CA VAL A 34 11.82 6.55 17.65
C VAL A 34 10.53 7.35 17.89
N PRO A 35 10.61 8.69 18.01
CA PRO A 35 9.42 9.54 18.14
C PRO A 35 8.51 9.43 16.92
N HIS A 36 7.20 9.37 17.16
CA HIS A 36 6.20 9.34 16.10
C HIS A 36 5.83 10.76 15.66
N HIS A 37 5.68 10.98 14.36
CA HIS A 37 5.42 12.31 13.80
C HIS A 37 4.12 12.97 14.31
N ARG A 38 3.11 12.20 14.75
CA ARG A 38 1.84 12.72 15.32
C ARG A 38 1.76 12.68 16.83
N THR A 39 2.33 11.65 17.46
CA THR A 39 2.16 11.35 18.89
C THR A 39 3.44 11.58 19.68
N GLY A 40 4.49 12.11 19.04
CA GLY A 40 5.76 12.44 19.65
C GLY A 40 6.37 11.25 20.38
N THR A 41 6.70 11.46 21.64
CA THR A 41 7.31 10.47 22.54
C THR A 41 6.29 9.75 23.43
N GLN A 42 4.99 9.89 23.16
CA GLN A 42 3.93 9.26 23.98
C GLN A 42 3.99 7.73 23.96
N TRP A 43 4.49 7.14 22.87
CA TRP A 43 4.52 5.69 22.66
C TRP A 43 5.94 5.21 22.37
N CYS A 44 6.32 4.10 23.01
CA CYS A 44 7.52 3.34 22.70
C CYS A 44 7.21 1.90 22.22
N ILE A 45 5.93 1.60 21.98
CA ILE A 45 5.48 0.36 21.36
C ILE A 45 4.58 0.70 20.19
N TYR A 46 4.78 -0.02 19.09
CA TYR A 46 4.03 0.22 17.86
C TYR A 46 3.43 -1.09 17.37
N PRO A 47 2.14 -1.06 16.97
CA PRO A 47 1.48 -2.22 16.42
C PRO A 47 2.03 -2.56 15.02
N THR A 48 1.97 -3.83 14.64
CA THR A 48 2.33 -4.30 13.31
C THR A 48 1.15 -4.11 12.35
N TYR A 49 1.44 -4.14 11.04
CA TYR A 49 0.42 -4.05 9.99
C TYR A 49 -0.71 -5.07 10.18
N ASP A 50 -0.37 -6.34 10.44
CA ASP A 50 -1.34 -7.44 10.60
C ASP A 50 -2.28 -7.20 11.78
N TYR A 51 -1.80 -6.49 12.82
CA TYR A 51 -2.61 -6.13 13.98
C TYR A 51 -3.43 -4.86 13.76
N THR A 52 -2.87 -3.84 13.10
CA THR A 52 -3.60 -2.57 12.90
C THR A 52 -4.68 -2.67 11.85
N HIS A 53 -4.42 -3.37 10.75
CA HIS A 53 -5.22 -3.23 9.53
C HIS A 53 -6.68 -3.62 9.76
N CYS A 54 -6.94 -4.82 10.29
CA CYS A 54 -8.29 -5.28 10.57
C CYS A 54 -9.00 -4.51 11.69
N LEU A 55 -8.26 -4.09 12.71
CA LEU A 55 -8.83 -3.31 13.81
C LEU A 55 -9.24 -1.92 13.35
N CYS A 56 -8.43 -1.24 12.53
CA CYS A 56 -8.79 0.06 11.99
C CYS A 56 -10.02 -0.06 11.08
N ASP A 57 -10.03 -1.05 10.17
CA ASP A 57 -11.19 -1.28 9.31
C ASP A 57 -12.47 -1.55 10.12
N SER A 58 -12.37 -2.33 11.20
CA SER A 58 -13.49 -2.60 12.11
C SER A 58 -13.97 -1.33 12.83
N ILE A 59 -13.05 -0.56 13.41
CA ILE A 59 -13.34 0.70 14.12
C ILE A 59 -13.98 1.73 13.19
N GLU A 60 -13.52 1.80 11.94
CA GLU A 60 -14.01 2.73 10.92
C GLU A 60 -15.27 2.20 10.20
N ASN A 61 -15.80 1.03 10.57
CA ASN A 61 -16.94 0.38 9.95
C ASN A 61 -16.79 0.21 8.42
N ILE A 62 -15.60 -0.17 7.98
CA ILE A 62 -15.33 -0.45 6.57
C ILE A 62 -16.15 -1.66 6.13
N THR A 63 -16.91 -1.52 5.04
CA THR A 63 -17.71 -2.63 4.51
C THR A 63 -16.91 -3.55 3.59
N HIS A 64 -16.04 -2.96 2.76
CA HIS A 64 -15.22 -3.65 1.77
C HIS A 64 -13.77 -3.18 1.89
N SER A 65 -12.94 -3.98 2.56
CA SER A 65 -11.51 -3.75 2.68
C SER A 65 -10.80 -4.28 1.43
N LEU A 66 -10.55 -3.39 0.46
CA LEU A 66 -9.95 -3.75 -0.83
C LEU A 66 -8.43 -3.63 -0.78
N CYS A 67 -7.72 -4.74 -0.95
CA CYS A 67 -6.26 -4.79 -0.94
C CYS A 67 -5.72 -5.56 -2.14
N THR A 68 -4.39 -5.56 -2.33
CA THR A 68 -3.79 -6.30 -3.42
C THR A 68 -3.55 -7.77 -3.05
N LYS A 69 -3.51 -8.66 -4.04
CA LYS A 69 -3.37 -10.11 -3.86
C LYS A 69 -2.14 -10.54 -3.06
N GLU A 70 -1.11 -9.70 -2.97
CA GLU A 70 0.05 -9.93 -2.09
C GLU A 70 -0.33 -10.10 -0.60
N PHE A 71 -1.54 -9.69 -0.20
CA PHE A 71 -2.06 -9.83 1.16
C PHE A 71 -3.13 -10.91 1.31
N GLN A 72 -3.44 -11.69 0.26
CA GLN A 72 -4.43 -12.78 0.30
C GLN A 72 -4.14 -13.78 1.42
N SER A 73 -2.85 -14.09 1.54
CA SER A 73 -2.20 -14.87 2.59
C SER A 73 -2.60 -14.47 4.01
N ARG A 74 -2.80 -13.16 4.22
CA ARG A 74 -3.03 -12.56 5.54
C ARG A 74 -4.50 -12.49 5.92
N ARG A 75 -5.42 -12.84 5.02
CA ARG A 75 -6.86 -12.80 5.29
C ARG A 75 -7.27 -13.71 6.44
N SER A 76 -6.62 -14.88 6.56
CA SER A 76 -6.81 -15.77 7.71
C SER A 76 -6.51 -15.06 9.03
N SER A 77 -5.40 -14.30 9.09
CA SER A 77 -5.02 -13.53 10.28
C SER A 77 -5.94 -12.34 10.56
N TYR A 78 -6.46 -11.72 9.50
CA TYR A 78 -7.40 -10.62 9.57
C TYR A 78 -8.68 -11.07 10.29
N TYR A 79 -9.33 -12.14 9.79
CA TYR A 79 -10.57 -12.66 10.35
C TYR A 79 -10.38 -13.28 11.73
N ALA A 80 -9.28 -14.01 11.95
CA ALA A 80 -8.97 -14.58 13.26
C ALA A 80 -8.88 -13.51 14.34
N LEU A 81 -8.26 -12.36 14.06
CA LEU A 81 -8.12 -11.27 15.02
C LEU A 81 -9.47 -10.59 15.32
N CYS A 82 -10.29 -10.31 14.31
CA CYS A 82 -11.64 -9.75 14.53
C CYS A 82 -12.52 -10.69 15.36
N ASN A 83 -12.54 -11.98 15.02
CA ASN A 83 -13.34 -12.99 15.73
C ASN A 83 -12.86 -13.19 17.17
N MET A 84 -11.55 -13.17 17.41
CA MET A 84 -10.98 -13.32 18.75
C MET A 84 -11.37 -12.16 19.69
N LEU A 85 -11.58 -10.97 19.13
CA LEU A 85 -11.97 -9.77 19.90
C LEU A 85 -13.49 -9.55 19.93
N ASP A 86 -14.26 -10.40 19.25
CA ASP A 86 -15.72 -10.27 19.11
C ASP A 86 -16.14 -8.87 18.63
N ILE A 87 -15.44 -8.37 17.59
CA ILE A 87 -15.70 -7.07 16.97
C ILE A 87 -16.30 -7.24 15.57
N TYR A 88 -16.85 -6.15 15.03
CA TYR A 88 -17.27 -6.11 13.63
C TYR A 88 -16.14 -6.59 12.71
N CYS A 89 -16.45 -7.50 11.79
CA CYS A 89 -15.48 -8.11 10.91
C CYS A 89 -15.76 -7.67 9.46
N PRO A 90 -15.05 -6.65 8.96
CA PRO A 90 -15.14 -6.19 7.57
C PRO A 90 -14.81 -7.32 6.58
N VAL A 91 -15.39 -7.25 5.39
CA VAL A 91 -15.05 -8.20 4.32
C VAL A 91 -13.77 -7.74 3.63
N GLN A 92 -12.74 -8.58 3.64
CA GLN A 92 -11.51 -8.35 2.88
C GLN A 92 -11.64 -8.97 1.48
N TRP A 93 -11.36 -8.15 0.47
CA TRP A 93 -11.28 -8.57 -0.93
C TRP A 93 -9.95 -8.17 -1.55
N GLU A 94 -9.37 -9.09 -2.30
CA GLU A 94 -8.13 -8.87 -3.00
C GLU A 94 -8.36 -8.53 -4.47
N TYR A 95 -7.45 -7.75 -5.07
CA TYR A 95 -7.37 -7.55 -6.51
C TYR A 95 -5.93 -7.63 -7.02
N GLY A 96 -5.79 -7.87 -8.31
CA GLY A 96 -4.52 -7.93 -9.00
C GLY A 96 -3.85 -6.57 -9.04
N ARG A 97 -2.60 -6.50 -8.60
CA ARG A 97 -1.80 -5.29 -8.70
C ARG A 97 -1.53 -4.94 -10.17
N LEU A 98 -1.68 -3.66 -10.50
CA LEU A 98 -1.19 -3.08 -11.76
C LEU A 98 0.32 -2.86 -11.69
N ASN A 99 1.04 -3.48 -12.62
CA ASN A 99 2.46 -3.25 -12.86
C ASN A 99 2.65 -2.71 -14.28
N MET A 100 3.60 -1.78 -14.43
CA MET A 100 3.91 -1.16 -15.72
C MET A 100 5.32 -1.57 -16.16
N ASN A 101 5.45 -2.09 -17.37
CA ASN A 101 6.76 -2.39 -17.98
C ASN A 101 7.57 -1.11 -18.19
N TYR A 102 8.90 -1.25 -18.23
CA TYR A 102 9.84 -0.13 -18.39
C TYR A 102 9.74 0.96 -17.30
N THR A 103 9.10 0.66 -16.18
CA THR A 103 8.97 1.60 -15.06
C THR A 103 9.68 1.08 -13.81
N VAL A 104 10.04 2.01 -12.94
CA VAL A 104 10.60 1.72 -11.62
C VAL A 104 9.78 2.47 -10.58
N VAL A 105 9.04 1.73 -9.75
CA VAL A 105 8.18 2.30 -8.69
C VAL A 105 8.75 2.09 -7.27
N SER A 106 9.87 1.39 -7.15
CA SER A 106 10.50 1.15 -5.85
C SER A 106 11.12 2.44 -5.30
N LYS A 107 10.67 2.89 -4.12
CA LYS A 107 11.19 4.10 -3.43
C LYS A 107 12.73 4.12 -3.39
N ARG A 108 13.35 2.99 -3.02
CA ARG A 108 14.81 2.87 -2.94
C ARG A 108 15.49 3.07 -4.30
N LYS A 109 14.90 2.55 -5.39
CA LYS A 109 15.48 2.68 -6.72
C LYS A 109 15.27 4.10 -7.29
N ILE A 110 14.11 4.70 -7.08
CA ILE A 110 13.85 6.10 -7.50
C ILE A 110 14.80 7.05 -6.76
N LEU A 111 14.98 6.87 -5.45
CA LEU A 111 15.92 7.69 -4.68
C LEU A 111 17.35 7.60 -5.26
N LYS A 112 17.81 6.40 -5.63
CA LYS A 112 19.10 6.25 -6.33
C LYS A 112 19.17 6.99 -7.67
N LEU A 113 18.07 7.07 -8.43
CA LEU A 113 18.02 7.83 -9.69
C LEU A 113 18.11 9.35 -9.44
N ILE A 114 17.52 9.83 -8.35
CA ILE A 114 17.60 11.23 -7.92
C ILE A 114 19.03 11.54 -7.43
N ASP A 115 19.58 10.70 -6.54
CA ASP A 115 20.92 10.87 -5.97
C ASP A 115 22.03 10.83 -7.04
N SER A 116 21.84 10.05 -8.11
CA SER A 116 22.76 10.00 -9.25
C SER A 116 22.53 11.09 -10.30
N GLY A 117 21.56 11.99 -10.09
CA GLY A 117 21.25 13.09 -11.00
C GLY A 117 20.64 12.67 -12.34
N ILE A 118 20.25 11.40 -12.50
CA ILE A 118 19.60 10.90 -13.72
C ILE A 118 18.22 11.54 -13.86
N VAL A 119 17.48 11.67 -12.76
CA VAL A 119 16.21 12.39 -12.66
C VAL A 119 16.31 13.57 -11.70
N LYS A 120 15.55 14.64 -11.97
CA LYS A 120 15.65 15.88 -11.19
C LYS A 120 15.10 15.72 -9.76
N ASP A 121 13.92 15.12 -9.63
CA ASP A 121 13.23 14.92 -8.35
C ASP A 121 12.11 13.87 -8.51
N TRP A 122 11.31 13.62 -7.46
CA TRP A 122 10.16 12.72 -7.42
C TRP A 122 9.05 13.06 -8.43
N ASP A 123 9.01 14.29 -8.91
CA ASP A 123 8.04 14.78 -9.90
C ASP A 123 8.62 14.86 -11.32
N ASP A 124 9.83 14.36 -11.56
CA ASP A 124 10.46 14.38 -12.89
C ASP A 124 9.56 13.67 -13.91
N PRO A 125 9.19 14.29 -15.05
CA PRO A 125 8.24 13.74 -16.02
C PRO A 125 8.59 12.36 -16.60
N ARG A 126 9.82 11.88 -16.42
CA ARG A 126 10.26 10.52 -16.83
C ARG A 126 9.87 9.43 -15.84
N LEU A 127 9.51 9.80 -14.61
CA LEU A 127 9.04 8.87 -13.59
C LEU A 127 7.54 8.58 -13.75
N PHE A 128 7.11 7.47 -13.14
CA PHE A 128 5.71 7.05 -13.10
C PHE A 128 5.08 7.26 -11.71
N THR A 129 5.57 8.25 -10.96
CA THR A 129 4.86 8.75 -9.78
C THR A 129 3.66 9.58 -10.23
N LEU A 130 2.59 9.66 -9.43
CA LEU A 130 1.43 10.49 -9.80
C LEU A 130 1.80 11.97 -9.97
N ALA A 131 2.74 12.47 -9.16
CA ALA A 131 3.29 13.82 -9.31
C ALA A 131 4.02 14.01 -10.65
N ALA A 132 4.83 13.03 -11.05
CA ALA A 132 5.53 13.04 -12.33
C ALA A 132 4.58 12.97 -13.53
N LEU A 133 3.58 12.09 -13.49
CA LEU A 133 2.57 11.98 -14.55
C LEU A 133 1.77 13.29 -14.68
N ARG A 134 1.41 13.92 -13.56
CA ARG A 134 0.77 15.24 -13.56
C ARG A 134 1.68 16.30 -14.17
N ARG A 135 2.96 16.35 -13.78
CA ARG A 135 3.95 17.30 -14.35
C ARG A 135 4.22 17.05 -15.84
N ARG A 136 4.16 15.79 -16.28
CA ARG A 136 4.24 15.40 -17.69
C ARG A 136 3.06 15.92 -18.52
N GLY A 137 1.98 16.36 -17.88
CA GLY A 137 0.79 16.89 -18.53
C GLY A 137 -0.29 15.83 -18.79
N ILE A 138 -0.24 14.70 -18.08
CA ILE A 138 -1.28 13.67 -18.19
C ILE A 138 -2.53 14.11 -17.40
N PRO A 139 -3.70 14.23 -18.05
CA PRO A 139 -4.97 14.54 -17.37
C PRO A 139 -5.40 13.42 -16.42
N ALA A 140 -6.05 13.77 -15.32
CA ALA A 140 -6.54 12.79 -14.34
C ALA A 140 -7.61 11.87 -14.96
N GLU A 141 -8.43 12.43 -15.84
CA GLU A 141 -9.48 11.76 -16.60
C GLU A 141 -8.90 10.66 -17.49
N ALA A 142 -7.73 10.89 -18.10
CA ALA A 142 -7.06 9.90 -18.93
C ALA A 142 -6.53 8.72 -18.09
N ILE A 143 -6.02 8.99 -16.88
CA ILE A 143 -5.59 7.94 -15.94
C ILE A 143 -6.81 7.11 -15.49
N ASN A 144 -7.92 7.77 -15.14
CA ASN A 144 -9.14 7.09 -14.73
C ASN A 144 -9.72 6.24 -15.86
N ALA A 145 -9.77 6.77 -17.09
CA ALA A 145 -10.21 6.03 -18.27
C ALA A 145 -9.30 4.84 -18.56
N PHE A 146 -7.98 4.99 -18.38
CA PHE A 146 -7.01 3.90 -18.53
C PHE A 146 -7.28 2.78 -17.53
N VAL A 147 -7.46 3.10 -16.24
CA VAL A 147 -7.78 2.12 -15.20
C VAL A 147 -9.14 1.45 -15.46
N ALA A 148 -10.15 2.22 -15.86
CA ALA A 148 -11.47 1.68 -16.19
C ALA A 148 -11.43 0.71 -17.38
N LYS A 149 -10.61 0.99 -18.40
CA LYS A 149 -10.44 0.15 -19.59
C LYS A 149 -9.74 -1.17 -19.29
N LEU A 150 -8.77 -1.17 -18.38
CA LEU A 150 -8.08 -2.40 -17.96
C LEU A 150 -9.02 -3.35 -17.20
N GLY A 151 -9.97 -2.80 -16.46
CA GLY A 151 -10.84 -3.57 -15.58
C GLY A 151 -10.12 -4.07 -14.32
N LEU A 152 -10.87 -4.79 -13.48
CA LEU A 152 -10.37 -5.36 -12.24
C LEU A 152 -10.43 -6.88 -12.31
N THR A 153 -9.29 -7.52 -12.07
CA THR A 153 -9.17 -8.99 -12.01
C THR A 153 -8.37 -9.39 -10.78
N MET A 154 -8.41 -10.68 -10.43
CA MET A 154 -7.58 -11.27 -9.37
C MET A 154 -6.14 -11.59 -9.84
N THR A 155 -5.82 -11.38 -11.11
CA THR A 155 -4.51 -11.71 -11.70
C THR A 155 -3.63 -10.48 -11.72
N GLN A 156 -2.33 -10.65 -11.43
CA GLN A 156 -1.38 -9.55 -11.58
C GLN A 156 -1.32 -9.15 -13.06
N MET A 157 -1.46 -7.84 -13.30
CA MET A 157 -1.45 -7.28 -14.64
C MET A 157 -0.12 -6.60 -14.89
N VAL A 158 0.51 -6.90 -16.02
CA VAL A 158 1.71 -6.22 -16.49
C VAL A 158 1.38 -5.56 -17.82
N ILE A 159 1.42 -4.23 -17.85
CA ILE A 159 0.96 -3.42 -18.98
C ILE A 159 2.11 -2.56 -19.52
N ASP A 160 2.19 -2.43 -20.83
CA ASP A 160 3.15 -1.52 -21.47
C ASP A 160 2.68 -0.06 -21.39
N PRO A 161 3.60 0.90 -21.16
CA PRO A 161 3.28 2.33 -21.09
C PRO A 161 2.52 2.89 -22.30
N HIS A 162 2.70 2.28 -23.48
CA HIS A 162 2.03 2.69 -24.71
C HIS A 162 0.50 2.65 -24.62
N VAL A 163 -0.07 1.77 -23.78
CA VAL A 163 -1.53 1.70 -23.57
C VAL A 163 -2.03 2.93 -22.80
N LEU A 164 -1.25 3.39 -21.81
CA LEU A 164 -1.52 4.65 -21.12
C LEU A 164 -1.35 5.82 -22.09
N ASP A 165 -0.23 5.89 -22.82
CA ASP A 165 0.04 6.96 -23.78
C ASP A 165 -1.05 7.06 -24.86
N ALA A 166 -1.60 5.94 -25.33
CA ALA A 166 -2.75 5.92 -26.25
C ALA A 166 -3.99 6.54 -25.62
N THR A 167 -4.33 6.16 -24.39
CA THR A 167 -5.49 6.70 -23.67
C THR A 167 -5.35 8.21 -23.42
N VAL A 168 -4.12 8.67 -23.13
CA VAL A 168 -3.80 10.09 -22.98
C VAL A 168 -3.96 10.83 -24.30
N ARG A 169 -3.46 10.26 -25.40
CA ARG A 169 -3.59 10.85 -26.74
C ARG A 169 -5.05 11.01 -27.15
N ASP A 170 -5.87 9.99 -26.93
CA ASP A 170 -7.30 10.02 -27.26
C ASP A 170 -8.02 11.13 -26.48
N HIS A 171 -7.72 11.27 -25.19
CA HIS A 171 -8.29 12.33 -24.36
C HIS A 171 -7.83 13.73 -24.81
N LEU A 172 -6.53 13.92 -25.07
CA LEU A 172 -6.00 15.23 -25.46
C LEU A 172 -6.45 15.64 -26.87
N ASN A 173 -6.68 14.70 -27.78
CA ASN A 173 -7.15 15.02 -29.14
C ASN A 173 -8.53 15.73 -29.14
N VAL A 174 -9.38 15.45 -28.15
CA VAL A 174 -10.71 16.04 -28.03
C VAL A 174 -10.69 17.31 -27.18
N ASN A 175 -9.88 17.36 -26.12
CA ASN A 175 -9.97 18.39 -25.09
C ASN A 175 -8.87 19.47 -25.18
N ALA A 176 -7.76 19.22 -25.89
CA ALA A 176 -6.69 20.20 -26.01
C ALA A 176 -6.99 21.20 -27.15
N PRO A 177 -6.98 22.52 -26.90
CA PRO A 177 -7.10 23.50 -27.96
C PRO A 177 -5.90 23.44 -28.91
N ARG A 178 -6.12 23.78 -30.18
CA ARG A 178 -5.11 23.82 -31.23
C ARG A 178 -4.69 25.24 -31.55
#